data_AF-A0A1U9V1A2-F1
#
_entry.id   AF-A0A1U9V1A2-F1
#
_cell.length_a   1.000
_cell.length_b   1.000
_cell.length_c   1.000
_cell.angle_alpha   90.00
_cell.angle_beta   90.00
_cell.angle_gamma   90.00
#
_symmetry.space_group_name_H-M   'P 1'
#
loop_
_entity.id
_entity.type
_entity.pdbx_description
1 polymer ?
#
loop_
_entity_poly.entity_id
_entity_poly.type
_entity_poly.pdbx_seq_one_letter_code
_entity_poly.pdbx_strand_id
1 'polypeptide(L)'
;MGQSGQIARFYGPQGLENANSSHVHSKMPVDRPVKRQFRGLFSVALSGISKRGDPYLRTLLIHGARVVLSHLCRKNQPGWSLMLAQRRPKNVAAVALANKTVRTIWALLAHDRAYDRDYVSVRPA
;
A
#
# COMPACT_ATOMS: atom_id res chain seq x y z
N MET A 1 62.32 -1.94 -30.16
CA MET A 1 63.43 -1.01 -29.84
C MET A 1 63.10 0.34 -30.44
N GLY A 2 63.44 1.45 -29.77
CA GLY A 2 63.03 2.83 -30.13
C GLY A 2 61.68 3.20 -29.50
N GLN A 3 61.55 4.00 -28.44
CA GLN A 3 62.07 5.36 -28.12
C GLN A 3 61.42 6.48 -28.98
N SER A 4 61.14 7.71 -28.49
CA SER A 4 61.02 8.25 -27.11
C SER A 4 60.49 9.71 -27.21
N GLY A 5 59.47 10.07 -26.42
CA GLY A 5 59.14 11.49 -26.11
C GLY A 5 58.77 12.42 -27.29
N GLN A 6 58.60 13.73 -27.08
CA GLN A 6 58.32 14.46 -25.84
C GLN A 6 57.71 15.86 -26.14
N ILE A 7 56.85 16.32 -25.23
CA ILE A 7 56.41 17.70 -24.87
C ILE A 7 56.92 18.96 -25.64
N ALA A 8 56.04 19.99 -25.69
CA ALA A 8 56.21 21.31 -25.03
C ALA A 8 56.00 22.60 -25.87
N ARG A 9 54.96 23.38 -25.48
CA ARG A 9 54.93 24.87 -25.41
C ARG A 9 55.04 25.61 -26.79
N PHE A 10 54.78 26.91 -26.97
CA PHE A 10 54.25 28.01 -26.13
C PHE A 10 53.62 29.10 -27.04
N TYR A 11 52.84 30.01 -26.42
CA TYR A 11 52.62 31.44 -26.72
C TYR A 11 51.13 31.87 -26.72
N GLY A 12 50.81 32.85 -25.87
CA GLY A 12 49.62 33.72 -25.99
C GLY A 12 49.97 34.96 -26.83
N PRO A 13 49.49 36.20 -26.52
CA PRO A 13 48.73 36.62 -25.33
C PRO A 13 47.62 37.69 -25.61
N GLN A 14 47.05 38.27 -24.52
CA GLN A 14 46.34 39.59 -24.44
C GLN A 14 45.07 39.81 -25.30
N GLY A 15 43.97 40.39 -24.84
CA GLY A 15 43.68 41.31 -23.73
C GLY A 15 42.49 42.21 -24.14
N LEU A 16 41.94 43.03 -23.21
CA LEU A 16 40.75 43.90 -23.40
C LEU A 16 39.42 43.10 -23.51
N GLU A 17 38.22 43.53 -23.09
CA GLU A 17 37.66 44.73 -22.44
C GLU A 17 36.32 44.28 -21.75
N ASN A 18 35.66 44.90 -20.75
CA ASN A 18 35.83 46.12 -19.92
C ASN A 18 35.54 45.80 -18.42
N ALA A 19 35.63 46.82 -17.55
CA ALA A 19 34.98 46.84 -16.24
C ALA A 19 33.59 47.49 -16.33
N ASN A 20 32.63 47.05 -15.50
CA ASN A 20 31.63 47.95 -14.91
C ASN A 20 30.81 47.30 -13.78
N SER A 21 30.92 47.88 -12.58
CA SER A 21 29.99 47.78 -11.45
C SER A 21 29.65 46.40 -10.85
N SER A 22 29.26 46.28 -9.59
CA SER A 22 29.43 47.10 -8.37
C SER A 22 28.83 46.28 -7.22
N HIS A 23 29.12 46.67 -5.97
CA HIS A 23 28.25 46.38 -4.82
C HIS A 23 28.12 44.91 -4.36
N VAL A 24 29.12 44.47 -3.61
CA VAL A 24 28.95 43.98 -2.22
C VAL A 24 27.53 43.53 -1.80
N HIS A 25 27.30 42.22 -1.63
CA HIS A 25 26.81 41.71 -0.34
C HIS A 25 27.15 40.23 -0.16
N SER A 26 27.84 39.93 0.93
CA SER A 26 28.00 38.57 1.44
C SER A 26 26.67 38.03 1.97
N LYS A 27 26.28 36.82 1.57
CA LYS A 27 25.63 35.87 2.51
C LYS A 27 25.64 34.41 2.03
N MET A 28 25.75 33.56 3.04
CA MET A 28 25.87 32.11 3.00
C MET A 28 24.52 31.42 2.68
N PRO A 29 24.46 30.08 2.51
CA PRO A 29 23.62 29.44 1.50
C PRO A 29 22.14 29.32 1.87
N VAL A 30 21.31 29.18 0.84
CA VAL A 30 19.87 28.97 0.97
C VAL A 30 19.56 27.56 1.49
N ASP A 31 18.90 27.49 2.63
CA ASP A 31 18.30 26.27 3.16
C ASP A 31 17.43 25.55 2.12
N ARG A 32 17.67 24.25 1.93
CA ARG A 32 16.60 23.32 1.53
C ARG A 32 16.23 22.45 2.73
N PRO A 33 15.15 22.75 3.46
CA PRO A 33 14.63 21.82 4.45
C PRO A 33 14.02 20.62 3.71
N VAL A 34 14.81 19.56 3.54
CA VAL A 34 14.30 18.25 3.13
C VAL A 34 13.39 17.76 4.26
N LYS A 35 12.08 18.02 4.12
CA LYS A 35 11.02 17.52 5.00
C LYS A 35 10.93 15.99 4.82
N ARG A 36 11.93 15.26 5.33
CA ARG A 36 11.95 13.80 5.38
C ARG A 36 10.94 13.36 6.43
N GLN A 37 9.66 13.38 6.03
CA GLN A 37 8.55 12.99 6.86
C GLN A 37 8.58 11.47 7.04
N PHE A 38 9.38 11.03 8.02
CA PHE A 38 9.19 9.75 8.69
C PHE A 38 7.85 9.79 9.41
N ARG A 39 6.78 9.58 8.63
CA ARG A 39 5.46 9.24 9.15
C ARG A 39 5.67 7.93 9.92
N GLY A 40 5.48 7.99 11.24
CA GLY A 40 5.75 6.86 12.13
C GLY A 40 5.04 5.58 11.68
N LEU A 41 5.50 4.44 12.21
CA LEU A 41 5.12 3.07 11.86
C LEU A 41 3.67 2.68 12.25
N PHE A 42 2.72 3.54 11.90
CA PHE A 42 1.29 3.30 11.89
C PHE A 42 0.73 3.88 10.59
N SER A 43 1.09 3.23 9.48
CA SER A 43 0.52 3.47 8.15
C SER A 43 -0.92 2.95 8.08
N VAL A 44 -1.80 3.54 8.90
CA VAL A 44 -3.25 3.46 8.76
C VAL A 44 -3.65 4.28 7.53
N ALA A 45 -3.25 3.80 6.36
CA ALA A 45 -3.72 4.26 5.06
C ALA A 45 -5.12 3.67 4.81
N LEU A 46 -6.07 3.97 5.70
CA LEU A 46 -7.49 3.63 5.56
C LEU A 46 -8.20 4.59 4.60
N SER A 47 -7.64 4.77 3.40
CA SER A 47 -8.37 5.37 2.29
C SER A 47 -9.52 4.45 1.89
N GLY A 48 -10.73 4.78 2.33
CA GLY A 48 -11.97 4.32 1.69
C GLY A 48 -12.94 3.43 2.49
N ILE A 49 -12.66 3.04 3.75
CA ILE A 49 -13.60 2.19 4.53
C ILE A 49 -14.17 2.90 5.79
N SER A 50 -13.50 3.94 6.30
CA SER A 50 -13.84 4.60 7.58
C SER A 50 -15.01 5.62 7.50
N LYS A 51 -16.08 5.36 6.72
CA LYS A 51 -17.22 6.29 6.63
C LYS A 51 -18.61 5.69 6.86
N ARG A 52 -18.75 4.35 6.91
CA ARG A 52 -20.04 3.65 7.19
C ARG A 52 -19.92 2.31 7.94
N GLY A 53 -18.75 1.96 8.48
CA GLY A 53 -18.57 0.70 9.21
C GLY A 53 -17.34 0.70 10.10
N ASP A 54 -17.39 -0.08 11.17
CA ASP A 54 -16.34 -0.11 12.19
C ASP A 54 -15.08 -0.87 11.69
N PRO A 55 -13.88 -0.26 11.75
CA PRO A 55 -12.64 -0.89 11.29
C PRO A 55 -12.16 -2.04 12.19
N TYR A 56 -12.53 -2.04 13.48
CA TYR A 56 -12.15 -3.10 14.41
C TYR A 56 -12.92 -4.40 14.11
N LEU A 57 -14.23 -4.34 13.88
CA LEU A 57 -15.07 -5.46 13.42
C LEU A 57 -14.55 -6.03 12.10
N ARG A 58 -14.21 -5.19 11.12
CA ARG A 58 -13.60 -5.66 9.86
C ARG A 58 -12.30 -6.43 10.11
N THR A 59 -11.46 -5.92 11.01
CA THR A 59 -10.18 -6.55 11.36
C THR A 59 -10.42 -7.89 12.06
N LEU A 60 -11.28 -7.93 13.08
CA LEU A 60 -11.67 -9.13 13.82
C LEU A 60 -12.25 -10.21 12.89
N LEU A 61 -13.15 -9.83 11.98
CA LEU A 61 -13.75 -10.73 10.99
C LEU A 61 -12.72 -11.31 10.00
N ILE A 62 -11.73 -10.52 9.57
CA ILE A 62 -10.64 -11.01 8.71
C ILE A 62 -9.75 -11.98 9.49
N HIS A 63 -9.41 -11.70 10.76
CA HIS A 63 -8.65 -12.62 11.61
C HIS A 63 -9.41 -13.94 11.84
N GLY A 64 -10.69 -13.88 12.20
CA GLY A 64 -11.55 -15.06 12.31
C GLY A 64 -11.63 -15.85 11.01
N ALA A 65 -11.84 -15.18 9.87
CA ALA A 65 -11.85 -15.82 8.55
C ALA A 65 -10.51 -16.48 8.19
N ARG A 66 -9.36 -15.94 8.61
CA ARG A 66 -8.04 -16.60 8.44
C ARG A 66 -7.94 -17.90 9.24
N VAL A 67 -8.46 -17.92 10.48
CA VAL A 67 -8.48 -19.13 11.32
C VAL A 67 -9.42 -20.18 10.73
N VAL A 68 -10.66 -19.78 10.38
CA VAL A 68 -11.65 -20.67 9.73
C VAL A 68 -11.10 -21.24 8.43
N LEU A 69 -10.50 -20.41 7.57
CA LEU A 69 -9.92 -20.90 6.32
C LEU A 69 -8.77 -21.90 6.56
N SER A 70 -7.90 -21.62 7.53
CA SER A 70 -6.81 -22.54 7.89
C SER A 70 -7.33 -23.87 8.42
N HIS A 71 -8.43 -23.86 9.18
CA HIS A 71 -9.12 -25.06 9.66
C HIS A 71 -9.78 -25.85 8.54
N LEU A 72 -10.47 -25.19 7.60
CA LEU A 72 -11.09 -25.82 6.44
C LEU A 72 -10.05 -26.47 5.51
N CYS A 73 -8.92 -25.80 5.27
CA CYS A 73 -7.79 -26.38 4.54
C CYS A 73 -7.20 -27.59 5.28
N ARG A 74 -7.04 -27.54 6.60
CA ARG A 74 -6.52 -28.67 7.40
C ARG A 74 -7.46 -29.88 7.37
N LYS A 75 -8.78 -29.67 7.46
CA LYS A 75 -9.80 -30.74 7.38
C LYS A 75 -10.15 -31.15 5.93
N ASN A 76 -9.48 -30.55 4.94
CA ASN A 76 -9.74 -30.71 3.49
C ASN A 76 -11.25 -30.70 3.13
N GLN A 77 -12.03 -29.84 3.79
CA GLN A 77 -13.49 -29.84 3.65
C GLN A 77 -13.89 -29.26 2.29
N PRO A 78 -14.60 -30.03 1.43
CA PRO A 78 -14.96 -29.57 0.10
C PRO A 78 -15.91 -28.38 0.20
N GLY A 79 -15.57 -27.30 -0.49
CA GLY A 79 -16.37 -26.07 -0.48
C GLY A 79 -15.75 -24.93 -1.25
N TRP A 80 -16.58 -23.96 -1.62
CA TRP A 80 -16.19 -22.77 -2.40
C TRP A 80 -14.98 -22.02 -1.80
N SER A 81 -14.90 -21.91 -0.48
CA SER A 81 -13.78 -21.25 0.21
C SER A 81 -12.45 -22.00 0.03
N LEU A 82 -12.46 -23.33 0.01
CA LEU A 82 -11.27 -24.15 -0.24
C LEU A 82 -10.83 -24.04 -1.70
N MET A 83 -11.77 -24.15 -2.66
CA MET A 83 -11.48 -23.94 -4.08
C MET A 83 -10.93 -22.53 -4.36
N LEU A 84 -11.43 -21.52 -3.65
CA LEU A 84 -10.93 -20.15 -3.75
C LEU A 84 -9.51 -20.03 -3.18
N ALA A 85 -9.20 -20.68 -2.06
CA ALA A 85 -7.86 -20.70 -1.46
C ALA A 85 -6.83 -21.53 -2.23
N GLN A 86 -7.26 -22.49 -3.06
CA GLN A 86 -6.38 -23.17 -4.02
C GLN A 86 -6.01 -22.25 -5.20
N ARG A 87 -6.93 -21.37 -5.63
CA ARG A 87 -6.73 -20.48 -6.80
C ARG A 87 -6.17 -19.09 -6.47
N ARG A 88 -6.28 -18.63 -5.21
CA ARG A 88 -5.94 -17.26 -4.79
C ARG A 88 -5.14 -17.28 -3.47
N PRO A 89 -4.27 -16.28 -3.23
CA PRO A 89 -3.48 -16.20 -2.01
C PRO A 89 -4.37 -16.16 -0.75
N LYS A 90 -3.92 -16.83 0.31
CA LYS A 90 -4.69 -17.08 1.55
C LYS A 90 -5.36 -15.83 2.14
N ASN A 91 -4.71 -14.66 2.06
CA ASN A 91 -5.26 -13.39 2.54
C ASN A 91 -6.48 -12.93 1.73
N VAL A 92 -6.49 -13.11 0.40
CA VAL A 92 -7.62 -12.78 -0.47
C VAL A 92 -8.79 -13.72 -0.22
N ALA A 93 -8.52 -15.02 -0.07
CA ALA A 93 -9.55 -16.00 0.28
C ALA A 93 -10.17 -15.72 1.67
N ALA A 94 -9.37 -15.30 2.66
CA ALA A 94 -9.88 -14.90 3.97
C ALA A 94 -10.73 -13.61 3.91
N VAL A 95 -10.32 -12.59 3.15
CA VAL A 95 -11.13 -11.38 2.95
C VAL A 95 -12.43 -11.69 2.20
N ALA A 96 -12.41 -12.59 1.21
CA ALA A 96 -13.61 -13.03 0.51
C ALA A 96 -14.58 -13.80 1.43
N LEU A 97 -14.05 -14.67 2.31
CA LEU A 97 -14.84 -15.36 3.33
C LEU A 97 -15.46 -14.37 4.33
N ALA A 98 -14.68 -13.40 4.83
CA ALA A 98 -15.17 -12.34 5.72
C ALA A 98 -16.23 -11.47 5.03
N ASN A 99 -16.05 -11.10 3.76
CA ASN A 99 -17.06 -10.37 3.00
C ASN A 99 -18.36 -11.18 2.85
N LYS A 100 -18.28 -12.51 2.65
CA LYS A 100 -19.46 -13.38 2.60
C LYS A 100 -20.20 -13.39 3.94
N THR A 101 -19.50 -13.58 5.06
CA THR A 101 -20.13 -13.58 6.40
C THR A 101 -20.72 -12.22 6.76
N VAL A 102 -20.05 -11.11 6.44
CA VAL A 102 -20.58 -9.75 6.64
C VAL A 102 -21.89 -9.54 5.88
N ARG A 103 -21.99 -10.00 4.62
CA ARG A 103 -23.25 -9.88 3.86
C ARG A 103 -24.37 -10.74 4.45
N THR A 104 -24.05 -11.92 4.98
CA THR A 104 -25.02 -12.75 5.71
C THR A 104 -25.50 -12.05 6.98
N ILE A 105 -24.58 -11.58 7.83
CA ILE A 105 -24.90 -10.85 9.07
C ILE A 105 -25.74 -9.60 8.76
N TRP A 106 -25.37 -8.82 7.74
CA TRP A 106 -26.13 -7.64 7.35
C TRP A 106 -27.55 -7.98 6.88
N ALA A 107 -27.75 -9.07 6.12
CA ALA A 107 -29.09 -9.51 5.72
C ALA A 107 -29.93 -9.97 6.93
N LEU A 108 -29.33 -10.69 7.89
CA LEU A 108 -30.00 -11.09 9.13
C LEU A 108 -30.44 -9.86 9.95
N LEU A 109 -29.55 -8.89 10.14
CA LEU A 109 -29.83 -7.64 10.86
C LEU A 109 -30.86 -6.76 10.13
N ALA A 110 -30.79 -6.66 8.80
CA ALA A 110 -31.71 -5.84 8.00
C ALA A 110 -33.13 -6.43 7.90
N HIS A 111 -33.30 -7.72 8.19
CA HIS A 111 -34.59 -8.41 8.15
C HIS A 111 -35.07 -8.89 9.54
N ASP A 112 -34.32 -8.54 10.60
CA ASP A 112 -34.49 -9.00 11.99
C ASP A 112 -34.73 -10.52 12.11
N ARG A 113 -33.83 -11.30 11.50
CA ARG A 113 -33.91 -12.77 11.46
C ARG A 113 -32.79 -13.45 12.23
N ALA A 114 -33.13 -14.53 12.92
CA ALA A 114 -32.17 -15.49 13.44
C ALA A 114 -31.40 -16.16 12.29
N TYR A 115 -30.15 -16.55 12.53
CA TYR A 115 -29.36 -17.31 11.56
C TYR A 115 -29.90 -18.72 11.40
N ASP A 116 -30.36 -19.04 10.21
CA ASP A 116 -30.67 -20.40 9.76
C ASP A 116 -29.64 -20.82 8.69
N ARG A 117 -29.15 -22.06 8.80
CA ARG A 117 -28.20 -22.67 7.86
C ARG A 117 -28.86 -22.97 6.52
N ASP A 118 -30.12 -23.40 6.55
CA ASP A 118 -30.84 -23.94 5.40
C ASP A 118 -31.73 -22.88 4.74
N TYR A 119 -31.55 -21.61 5.14
CA TYR A 119 -32.24 -20.44 4.59
C TYR A 119 -32.03 -20.26 3.08
N VAL A 120 -33.13 -20.39 2.32
CA VAL A 120 -33.18 -20.10 0.89
C VAL A 120 -33.74 -18.69 0.66
N SER A 121 -32.99 -17.81 0.00
CA SER A 121 -33.47 -16.48 -0.33
C SER A 121 -34.56 -16.54 -1.40
N VAL A 122 -35.81 -16.25 -1.02
CA VAL A 122 -36.91 -16.04 -1.98
C VAL A 122 -36.61 -14.77 -2.79
N ARG A 123 -36.67 -14.87 -4.13
CA ARG A 123 -36.53 -13.70 -5.00
C ARG A 123 -37.79 -12.83 -4.85
N PRO A 124 -37.67 -11.51 -4.54
CA PRO A 124 -38.83 -10.63 -4.58
C PRO A 124 -39.38 -10.59 -6.01
N ALA A 125 -40.71 -10.65 -6.12
CA ALA A 125 -41.44 -10.72 -7.39
C ALA A 125 -41.30 -9.43 -8.21
#